data_AF-A0A175K114-F1
#
_entry.id   AF-A0A175K114-F1
#
_cell.length_a   1.000
_cell.length_b   1.000
_cell.length_c   1.000
_cell.angle_alpha   90.00
_cell.angle_beta   90.00
_cell.angle_gamma   90.00
#
_symmetry.space_group_name_H-M   'P 1'
#
loop_
_entity.id
_entity.type
_entity.pdbx_description
1 polymer ?
#
loop_
_entity_poly.entity_id
_entity_poly.type
_entity_poly.pdbx_seq_one_letter_code
_entity_poly.pdbx_strand_id
1 'polypeptide(L)'
;MMVEQPAPSNNRNNQQQLSFIQKHPLAACLIVVFIAYSCYGIYSTIYPPTNGYKSAYMDNEHIYFNVSLIHQSQEHHLLSKDVEYKNIDSLSEPISIPSNYLSYIKSNQSIIMKVVVKPLTKYNNQSMTFKSPILRTFKPIPQTHNLINENNITTTTNELNFTLGCIPYFEISFMKQIVDPHNIPPECGIVHYNGIKKRIAPIIFHNTFWLIKDYYTPINDTIQNLNISLKITSISYFKMIMIHSLGHSFSIHQHMGTMVHDEIDEFKRVFMETNIILLVITTIVSTLHTIFDFLAYKNDIQPSKRYEIGISQTIGKNDRMQDTANVLGELFPNIDIIGIFDGHNGEEAARYCLISMKNEFNCLNPKDCEHQLPQIFESIHNNISSQTISGTTASICIIRSDDVVLAHVGDSPIYFYENGHLTRMTQNHSATFEKERIIASGGKVINIKGVDRVNGQINLSRSLGDKLLQPPLTYKPDISIHSLSMKYIVIVTDGVTDSLSDSEMEIILSQPLSPDQIAATIRNNAFINGSVDNISVIVIQII
;
A
#
# COMPACT_ATOMS: atom_id res chain seq x y z
N MET A 1 51.75 13.53 16.53
CA MET A 1 50.69 12.55 16.85
C MET A 1 50.10 12.92 18.19
N MET A 2 49.05 13.74 18.18
CA MET A 2 48.17 13.92 19.34
C MET A 2 46.87 13.22 18.98
N VAL A 3 46.46 12.30 19.86
CA VAL A 3 45.27 11.47 19.77
C VAL A 3 44.09 12.32 20.27
N GLU A 4 43.14 12.63 19.40
CA GLU A 4 41.85 13.22 19.80
C GLU A 4 40.95 12.15 20.43
N GLN A 5 40.38 12.48 21.59
CA GLN A 5 39.39 11.66 22.29
C GLN A 5 38.01 11.74 21.62
N PRO A 6 37.17 10.70 21.70
CA PRO A 6 35.82 10.72 21.14
C PRO A 6 34.84 11.52 22.03
N ALA A 7 33.94 12.25 21.37
CA ALA A 7 32.85 13.00 21.99
C ALA A 7 31.86 12.11 22.78
N PRO A 8 31.25 12.60 23.88
CA PRO A 8 30.38 11.80 24.73
C PRO A 8 29.03 11.48 24.07
N SER A 9 28.66 10.21 24.14
CA SER A 9 27.45 9.61 23.58
C SER A 9 26.14 10.05 24.26
N ASN A 10 25.14 10.33 23.43
CA ASN A 10 23.68 10.38 23.63
C ASN A 10 23.09 9.71 24.91
N ASN A 11 23.24 10.34 26.08
CA ASN A 11 22.57 9.92 27.32
C ASN A 11 21.26 10.68 27.63
N ARG A 12 20.90 11.71 26.85
CA ARG A 12 19.71 12.55 27.12
C ARG A 12 18.37 11.94 26.64
N ASN A 13 18.37 11.15 25.56
CA ASN A 13 17.13 10.55 25.03
C ASN A 13 16.58 9.40 25.91
N ASN A 14 17.47 8.60 26.52
CA ASN A 14 17.04 7.53 27.42
C ASN A 14 16.47 8.07 28.74
N GLN A 15 16.98 9.19 29.25
CA GLN A 15 16.46 9.80 30.49
C GLN A 15 15.07 10.41 30.31
N GLN A 16 14.74 10.96 29.14
CA GLN A 16 13.38 11.48 28.88
C GLN A 16 12.35 10.35 28.70
N GLN A 17 12.69 9.24 28.05
CA GLN A 17 11.79 8.09 27.93
C GLN A 17 11.52 7.39 29.27
N LEU A 18 12.53 7.23 30.14
CA LEU A 18 12.32 6.70 31.50
C LEU A 18 11.45 7.63 32.37
N SER A 19 11.53 8.96 32.16
CA SER A 19 10.75 9.94 32.94
C SER A 19 9.25 9.90 32.65
N PHE A 20 8.83 9.45 31.46
CA PHE A 20 7.42 9.31 31.09
C PHE A 20 6.76 8.11 31.79
N ILE A 21 7.47 6.98 31.85
CA ILE A 21 7.03 5.75 32.53
C ILE A 21 6.90 5.97 34.03
N GLN A 22 7.80 6.76 34.64
CA GLN A 22 7.73 7.10 36.07
C GLN A 22 6.58 8.08 36.42
N LYS A 23 6.14 8.92 35.49
CA LYS A 23 5.07 9.91 35.72
C LYS A 23 3.66 9.37 35.48
N HIS A 24 3.49 8.29 34.72
CA HIS A 24 2.19 7.72 34.36
C HIS A 24 2.14 6.19 34.55
N PRO A 25 2.05 5.71 35.80
CA PRO A 25 2.07 4.27 36.13
C PRO A 25 0.91 3.48 35.48
N LEU A 26 -0.23 4.13 35.23
CA LEU A 26 -1.36 3.54 34.51
C LEU A 26 -1.04 3.29 33.02
N ALA A 27 -0.34 4.20 32.36
CA ALA A 27 0.06 4.03 30.96
C ALA A 27 1.10 2.90 30.83
N ALA A 28 2.05 2.83 31.76
CA ALA A 28 3.01 1.72 31.83
C ALA A 28 2.30 0.37 32.04
N CYS A 29 1.31 0.32 32.93
CA CYS A 29 0.52 -0.88 33.18
C CYS A 29 -0.29 -1.31 31.94
N LEU A 30 -0.93 -0.36 31.25
CA LEU A 30 -1.67 -0.63 30.00
C LEU A 30 -0.76 -1.16 28.89
N ILE A 31 0.44 -0.61 28.74
CA ILE A 31 1.43 -1.10 27.76
C ILE A 31 1.85 -2.53 28.10
N VAL A 32 2.13 -2.84 29.37
CA VAL A 32 2.48 -4.21 29.81
C VAL A 32 1.32 -5.18 29.58
N VAL A 33 0.08 -4.79 29.90
CA VAL A 33 -1.11 -5.61 29.63
C VAL A 33 -1.30 -5.83 28.13
N PHE A 34 -1.10 -4.81 27.29
CA PHE A 34 -1.19 -4.92 25.84
C PHE A 34 -0.12 -5.86 25.27
N ILE A 35 1.13 -5.76 25.74
CA ILE A 35 2.22 -6.66 25.35
C ILE A 35 1.91 -8.08 25.79
N ALA A 36 1.47 -8.29 27.04
CA ALA A 36 1.12 -9.60 27.55
C ALA A 36 -0.05 -10.23 26.77
N TYR A 37 -1.09 -9.45 26.47
CA TYR A 37 -2.23 -9.88 25.66
C TYR A 37 -1.81 -10.24 24.23
N SER A 38 -0.95 -9.42 23.61
CA SER A 38 -0.42 -9.67 22.27
C SER A 38 0.45 -10.93 22.22
N CYS A 39 1.35 -11.10 23.21
CA CYS A 39 2.17 -12.30 23.35
C CYS A 39 1.30 -13.54 23.58
N TYR A 40 0.23 -13.45 24.38
CA TYR A 40 -0.72 -14.54 24.58
C TYR A 40 -1.52 -14.85 23.30
N GLY A 41 -1.93 -13.83 22.54
CA GLY A 41 -2.58 -13.99 21.24
C GLY A 41 -1.69 -14.74 20.24
N ILE A 42 -0.41 -14.35 20.15
CA ILE A 42 0.58 -15.04 19.32
C ILE A 42 0.79 -16.49 19.81
N TYR A 43 0.99 -16.68 21.12
CA TYR A 43 1.20 -18.00 21.70
C TYR A 43 0.00 -18.94 21.46
N SER A 44 -1.21 -18.47 21.70
CA SER A 44 -2.45 -19.25 21.50
C SER A 44 -2.72 -19.55 20.02
N THR A 45 -2.25 -18.71 19.10
CA THR A 45 -2.33 -18.98 17.65
C THR A 45 -1.32 -20.07 17.23
N ILE A 46 -0.13 -20.09 17.83
CA ILE A 46 0.90 -21.11 17.56
C ILE A 46 0.55 -22.45 18.25
N TYR A 47 0.03 -22.37 19.48
CA TYR A 47 -0.31 -23.50 20.34
C TYR A 47 -1.79 -23.40 20.78
N PRO A 48 -2.74 -23.70 19.90
CA PRO A 48 -4.16 -23.65 20.25
C PRO A 48 -4.48 -24.69 21.33
N PRO A 49 -5.45 -24.38 22.21
CA PRO A 49 -5.85 -25.28 23.28
C PRO A 49 -6.48 -26.56 22.72
N THR A 50 -6.25 -27.68 23.41
CA THR A 50 -6.78 -28.99 23.02
C THR A 50 -8.18 -29.26 23.54
N ASN A 51 -8.69 -28.49 24.51
CA ASN A 51 -10.03 -28.64 25.13
C ASN A 51 -10.42 -30.09 25.53
N GLY A 52 -9.41 -30.89 25.89
CA GLY A 52 -9.56 -32.28 26.31
C GLY A 52 -9.67 -33.30 25.17
N TYR A 53 -9.46 -32.89 23.92
CA TYR A 53 -9.34 -33.81 22.79
C TYR A 53 -8.04 -34.62 22.86
N LYS A 54 -8.11 -35.89 22.48
CA LYS A 54 -6.98 -36.82 22.40
C LYS A 54 -6.86 -37.42 20.99
N SER A 55 -5.70 -37.94 20.64
CA SER A 55 -5.52 -38.64 19.37
C SER A 55 -6.46 -39.84 19.26
N ALA A 56 -7.06 -40.00 18.09
CA ALA A 56 -7.85 -41.18 17.74
C ALA A 56 -6.98 -42.41 17.44
N TYR A 57 -5.68 -42.22 17.19
CA TYR A 57 -4.72 -43.27 16.87
C TYR A 57 -4.17 -43.90 18.15
N MET A 58 -3.98 -45.22 18.13
CA MET A 58 -3.19 -45.93 19.13
C MET A 58 -1.71 -45.81 18.78
N ASP A 59 -0.82 -45.86 19.78
CA ASP A 59 0.62 -45.95 19.52
C ASP A 59 0.90 -47.24 18.72
N ASN A 60 1.51 -47.11 17.53
CA ASN A 60 1.89 -48.17 16.56
C ASN A 60 0.93 -48.57 15.41
N GLU A 61 -0.08 -47.76 15.04
CA GLU A 61 -0.94 -48.02 13.86
C GLU A 61 -0.33 -47.52 12.52
N HIS A 62 -0.56 -48.24 11.41
CA HIS A 62 0.06 -48.03 10.08
C HIS A 62 -0.89 -47.40 9.04
N ILE A 63 -0.59 -46.23 8.46
CA ILE A 63 -1.49 -45.57 7.48
C ILE A 63 -1.27 -46.16 6.08
N TYR A 64 -2.36 -46.58 5.42
CA TYR A 64 -2.32 -47.12 4.06
C TYR A 64 -2.76 -46.07 3.03
N PHE A 65 -1.93 -45.89 2.01
CA PHE A 65 -2.18 -45.03 0.87
C PHE A 65 -2.29 -45.89 -0.38
N ASN A 66 -3.44 -45.85 -1.05
CA ASN A 66 -3.57 -46.38 -2.40
C ASN A 66 -3.40 -45.24 -3.38
N VAL A 67 -2.32 -45.28 -4.18
CA VAL A 67 -2.05 -44.27 -5.21
C VAL A 67 -2.42 -44.84 -6.56
N SER A 68 -3.20 -44.09 -7.32
CA SER A 68 -3.59 -44.47 -8.68
C SER A 68 -3.51 -43.30 -9.64
N LEU A 69 -3.12 -43.61 -10.89
CA LEU A 69 -3.22 -42.68 -12.02
C LEU A 69 -4.47 -43.04 -12.81
N ILE A 70 -5.36 -42.07 -12.98
CA ILE A 70 -6.64 -42.28 -13.66
C ILE A 70 -6.92 -41.19 -14.69
N HIS A 71 -7.70 -41.54 -15.72
CA HIS A 71 -8.25 -40.56 -16.65
C HIS A 71 -9.45 -39.84 -16.03
N GLN A 72 -9.51 -38.51 -16.13
CA GLN A 72 -10.50 -37.66 -15.45
C GLN A 72 -11.96 -38.01 -15.82
N SER A 73 -12.24 -38.50 -17.04
CA SER A 73 -13.60 -38.77 -17.52
C SER A 73 -14.09 -40.22 -17.38
N GLN A 74 -13.19 -41.21 -17.22
CA GLN A 74 -13.55 -42.64 -17.30
C GLN A 74 -13.16 -43.46 -16.07
N GLU A 75 -12.50 -42.87 -15.06
CA GLU A 75 -11.92 -43.59 -13.89
C GLU A 75 -11.13 -44.87 -14.26
N HIS A 76 -10.65 -44.99 -15.49
CA HIS A 76 -9.85 -46.12 -15.92
C HIS A 76 -8.46 -46.04 -15.27
N HIS A 77 -8.09 -47.08 -14.52
CA HIS A 77 -6.82 -47.15 -13.80
C HIS A 77 -5.67 -47.45 -14.78
N LEU A 78 -4.75 -46.49 -14.91
CA LEU A 78 -3.51 -46.62 -15.69
C LEU A 78 -2.40 -47.28 -14.87
N LEU A 79 -2.33 -46.94 -13.58
CA LEU A 79 -1.40 -47.48 -12.60
C LEU A 79 -2.05 -47.46 -11.22
N SER A 80 -1.79 -48.47 -10.39
CA SER A 80 -2.16 -48.51 -8.97
C SER A 80 -0.99 -49.06 -8.16
N LYS A 81 -0.62 -48.37 -7.08
CA LYS A 81 0.43 -48.79 -6.13
C LYS A 81 -0.09 -48.59 -4.72
N ASP A 82 -0.04 -49.64 -3.91
CA ASP A 82 -0.29 -49.55 -2.48
C ASP A 82 1.01 -49.20 -1.75
N VAL A 83 0.94 -48.19 -0.89
CA VAL A 83 2.05 -47.70 -0.06
C VAL A 83 1.61 -47.78 1.39
N GLU A 84 2.32 -48.59 2.18
CA GLU A 84 2.11 -48.72 3.61
C GLU A 84 3.08 -47.84 4.37
N TYR A 85 2.57 -47.06 5.34
CA TYR A 85 3.38 -46.13 6.11
C TYR A 85 3.36 -46.41 7.60
N LYS A 86 4.56 -46.62 8.16
CA LYS A 86 4.82 -46.79 9.58
C LYS A 86 5.64 -45.62 10.09
N ASN A 87 5.17 -45.00 11.17
CA ASN A 87 5.83 -43.94 11.93
C ASN A 87 5.88 -42.57 11.21
N ILE A 88 5.22 -41.59 11.81
CA ILE A 88 4.56 -40.46 11.13
C ILE A 88 5.52 -39.28 10.84
N ASP A 89 6.79 -39.48 10.49
CA ASP A 89 7.76 -38.36 10.38
C ASP A 89 7.84 -37.74 8.98
N SER A 90 8.40 -38.44 8.00
CA SER A 90 8.39 -38.04 6.58
C SER A 90 8.83 -39.18 5.67
N LEU A 91 8.19 -39.34 4.50
CA LEU A 91 8.58 -40.31 3.47
C LEU A 91 8.51 -39.69 2.07
N SER A 92 9.42 -40.10 1.20
CA SER A 92 9.34 -39.81 -0.24
C SER A 92 9.51 -41.12 -1.02
N GLU A 93 8.45 -41.55 -1.70
CA GLU A 93 8.50 -42.73 -2.56
C GLU A 93 8.40 -42.35 -4.04
N PRO A 94 9.32 -42.78 -4.90
CA PRO A 94 9.20 -42.58 -6.34
C PRO A 94 8.10 -43.49 -6.93
N ILE A 95 7.32 -42.91 -7.82
CA ILE A 95 6.32 -43.56 -8.67
C ILE A 95 6.79 -43.35 -10.11
N SER A 96 7.45 -44.37 -10.66
CA SER A 96 7.88 -44.38 -12.05
C SER A 96 6.70 -44.71 -12.94
N ILE A 97 6.38 -43.80 -13.86
CA ILE A 97 5.38 -44.02 -14.89
C ILE A 97 6.03 -44.83 -16.00
N PRO A 98 5.51 -46.03 -16.31
CA PRO A 98 6.07 -46.87 -17.36
C PRO A 98 6.02 -46.17 -18.73
N SER A 99 7.06 -46.37 -19.55
CA SER A 99 7.27 -45.66 -20.82
C SER A 99 6.15 -45.88 -21.86
N ASN A 100 5.45 -47.01 -21.79
CA ASN A 100 4.30 -47.33 -22.65
C ASN A 100 3.08 -46.42 -22.41
N TYR A 101 2.99 -45.76 -21.26
CA TYR A 101 1.93 -44.79 -20.98
C TYR A 101 2.30 -43.37 -21.39
N LEU A 102 3.59 -43.05 -21.60
CA LEU A 102 4.05 -41.67 -21.82
C LEU A 102 3.46 -41.02 -23.09
N SER A 103 3.29 -41.79 -24.16
CA SER A 103 2.61 -41.34 -25.38
C SER A 103 1.13 -40.99 -25.13
N TYR A 104 0.45 -41.79 -24.31
CA TYR A 104 -0.93 -41.54 -23.88
C TYR A 104 -1.03 -40.31 -22.96
N ILE A 105 -0.04 -40.08 -22.09
CA ILE A 105 0.02 -38.89 -21.23
C ILE A 105 0.23 -37.62 -22.06
N LYS A 106 1.08 -37.68 -23.09
CA LYS A 106 1.30 -36.56 -24.03
C LYS A 106 0.04 -36.20 -24.80
N SER A 107 -0.75 -37.19 -25.23
CA SER A 107 -1.98 -36.96 -26.00
C SER A 107 -3.18 -36.57 -25.14
N ASN A 108 -3.22 -36.98 -23.86
CA ASN A 108 -4.36 -36.76 -22.97
C ASN A 108 -3.97 -35.94 -21.74
N GLN A 109 -4.20 -34.62 -21.81
CA GLN A 109 -3.88 -33.66 -20.74
C GLN A 109 -4.77 -33.79 -19.49
N SER A 110 -5.74 -34.71 -19.50
CA SER A 110 -6.74 -34.91 -18.43
C SER A 110 -6.40 -36.06 -17.48
N ILE A 111 -5.11 -36.31 -17.23
CA ILE A 111 -4.68 -37.32 -16.26
C ILE A 111 -4.58 -36.71 -14.87
N ILE A 112 -5.19 -37.39 -13.91
CA ILE A 112 -5.17 -37.01 -12.51
C ILE A 112 -4.53 -38.12 -11.68
N MET A 113 -3.81 -37.72 -10.63
CA MET A 113 -3.42 -38.65 -9.60
C MET A 113 -4.49 -38.67 -8.51
N LYS A 114 -4.93 -39.87 -8.16
CA LYS A 114 -5.90 -40.17 -7.11
C LYS A 114 -5.18 -40.90 -5.98
N VAL A 115 -5.14 -40.30 -4.79
CA VAL A 115 -4.60 -40.91 -3.58
C VAL A 115 -5.75 -41.17 -2.62
N VAL A 116 -5.98 -42.45 -2.30
CA VAL A 116 -6.99 -42.89 -1.33
C VAL A 116 -6.29 -43.25 -0.03
N VAL A 117 -6.59 -42.52 1.03
CA VAL A 117 -6.13 -42.80 2.39
C VAL A 117 -7.19 -43.65 3.08
N LYS A 118 -6.84 -44.89 3.42
CA LYS A 118 -7.74 -45.76 4.19
C LYS A 118 -7.63 -45.42 5.68
N PRO A 119 -8.75 -45.19 6.39
CA PRO A 119 -8.71 -44.93 7.81
C PRO A 119 -8.33 -46.20 8.56
N LEU A 120 -7.67 -46.04 9.70
CA LEU A 120 -7.31 -47.13 10.60
C LEU A 120 -8.14 -47.15 11.88
N THR A 121 -8.93 -46.11 12.12
CA THR A 121 -9.59 -46.00 13.41
C THR A 121 -10.75 -46.98 13.46
N LYS A 122 -10.86 -47.76 14.55
CA LYS A 122 -12.05 -48.58 14.89
C LYS A 122 -13.37 -47.76 14.92
N TYR A 123 -13.26 -46.44 14.84
CA TYR A 123 -14.34 -45.48 15.03
C TYR A 123 -14.76 -44.78 13.72
N ASN A 124 -14.08 -45.00 12.59
CA ASN A 124 -14.45 -44.45 11.29
C ASN A 124 -13.89 -45.30 10.13
N ASN A 125 -14.77 -45.74 9.23
CA ASN A 125 -14.43 -46.57 8.05
C ASN A 125 -14.42 -45.78 6.73
N GLN A 126 -14.61 -44.45 6.75
CA GLN A 126 -14.62 -43.65 5.53
C GLN A 126 -13.20 -43.35 5.02
N SER A 127 -12.91 -43.79 3.78
CA SER A 127 -11.67 -43.46 3.07
C SER A 127 -11.66 -42.01 2.59
N MET A 128 -10.51 -41.35 2.75
CA MET A 128 -10.29 -40.00 2.24
C MET A 128 -9.68 -40.07 0.84
N THR A 129 -10.21 -39.33 -0.13
CA THR A 129 -9.72 -39.36 -1.51
C THR A 129 -9.24 -37.97 -1.94
N PHE A 130 -8.00 -37.87 -2.38
CA PHE A 130 -7.41 -36.67 -2.96
C PHE A 130 -7.20 -36.86 -4.45
N LYS A 131 -7.63 -35.90 -5.26
CA LYS A 131 -7.47 -35.91 -6.72
C LYS A 131 -6.79 -34.60 -7.16
N SER A 132 -5.77 -34.69 -8.02
CA SER A 132 -5.13 -33.50 -8.60
C SER A 132 -4.56 -33.79 -9.99
N PRO A 133 -4.64 -32.84 -10.94
CA PRO A 133 -4.00 -32.98 -12.25
C PRO A 133 -2.49 -33.06 -12.09
N ILE A 134 -1.87 -33.96 -12.84
CA ILE A 134 -0.40 -34.12 -12.84
C ILE A 134 0.27 -33.28 -13.92
N LEU A 135 -0.51 -32.73 -14.85
CA LEU A 135 -0.04 -31.97 -16.01
C LEU A 135 -0.53 -30.52 -15.94
N ARG A 136 0.33 -29.59 -16.34
CA ARG A 136 -0.02 -28.18 -16.48
C ARG A 136 0.69 -27.57 -17.68
N THR A 137 -0.04 -26.76 -18.45
CA THR A 137 0.52 -25.96 -19.54
C THR A 137 0.91 -24.58 -19.03
N PHE A 138 2.10 -24.10 -19.36
CA PHE A 138 2.58 -22.77 -18.99
C PHE A 138 3.37 -22.12 -20.12
N LYS A 139 3.47 -20.79 -20.09
CA LYS A 139 4.33 -20.05 -21.02
C LYS A 139 5.80 -20.19 -20.57
N PRO A 140 6.75 -20.47 -21.48
CA PRO A 140 8.15 -20.49 -21.15
C PRO A 140 8.60 -19.10 -20.70
N ILE A 141 9.41 -19.06 -19.64
CA ILE A 141 10.03 -17.82 -19.16
C ILE A 141 11.11 -17.42 -20.18
N PRO A 142 11.18 -16.14 -20.61
CA PRO A 142 12.30 -15.68 -21.42
C PRO A 142 13.60 -15.94 -20.67
N GLN A 143 14.55 -16.67 -21.26
CA GLN A 143 15.88 -16.82 -20.67
C GLN A 143 16.47 -15.43 -20.46
N THR A 144 16.99 -15.17 -19.26
CA THR A 144 17.65 -13.89 -18.94
C THR A 144 18.76 -13.64 -19.95
N HIS A 145 18.54 -12.67 -20.85
CA HIS A 145 19.56 -12.23 -21.79
C HIS A 145 20.66 -11.53 -21.00
N ASN A 146 21.87 -12.09 -21.05
CA ASN A 146 23.06 -11.42 -20.57
C ASN A 146 23.31 -10.21 -21.50
N LEU A 147 23.01 -9.00 -21.01
CA LEU A 147 23.14 -7.72 -21.73
C LEU A 147 24.59 -7.36 -22.15
N ILE A 148 25.57 -8.21 -21.87
CA ILE A 148 27.01 -7.93 -22.10
C ILE A 148 27.50 -8.47 -23.46
N ASN A 149 26.77 -9.42 -24.08
CA ASN A 149 27.17 -9.98 -25.37
C ASN A 149 26.12 -9.66 -26.44
N GLU A 150 26.03 -8.38 -26.83
CA GLU A 150 25.37 -8.04 -28.09
C GLU A 150 26.27 -8.47 -29.25
N ASN A 151 25.84 -9.50 -29.98
CA ASN A 151 26.03 -9.55 -31.42
C ASN A 151 24.86 -10.30 -32.04
N ASN A 152 24.04 -9.52 -32.74
CA ASN A 152 23.09 -9.88 -33.80
C ASN A 152 22.20 -11.11 -33.56
N ILE A 153 20.90 -10.91 -33.33
CA ILE A 153 19.85 -11.68 -34.03
C ILE A 153 18.58 -10.84 -34.16
N THR A 154 18.07 -10.86 -35.40
CA THR A 154 16.77 -10.44 -35.90
C THR A 154 15.58 -10.84 -35.02
N THR A 155 14.70 -9.89 -34.75
CA THR A 155 13.35 -10.08 -34.19
C THR A 155 12.47 -10.89 -35.14
N THR A 156 12.48 -12.21 -35.01
CA THR A 156 11.40 -13.05 -35.55
C THR A 156 10.23 -13.08 -34.56
N THR A 157 9.09 -12.71 -35.10
CA THR A 157 7.76 -12.67 -34.49
C THR A 157 7.38 -13.93 -33.73
N ASN A 158 7.05 -13.73 -32.45
CA ASN A 158 6.15 -14.49 -31.57
C ASN A 158 5.35 -15.65 -32.21
N GLU A 159 5.80 -16.88 -31.95
CA GLU A 159 4.89 -18.01 -31.71
C GLU A 159 4.87 -18.28 -30.21
N LEU A 160 3.69 -18.18 -29.59
CA LEU A 160 3.46 -18.51 -28.18
C LEU A 160 3.53 -20.03 -27.99
N ASN A 161 4.75 -20.58 -27.97
CA ASN A 161 4.97 -21.99 -27.69
C ASN A 161 4.73 -22.27 -26.21
N PHE A 162 3.54 -22.78 -25.87
CA PHE A 162 3.25 -23.25 -24.52
C PHE A 162 3.98 -24.57 -24.24
N THR A 163 4.59 -24.69 -23.06
CA THR A 163 5.26 -25.92 -22.62
C THR A 163 4.32 -26.72 -21.73
N LEU A 164 4.18 -28.02 -21.99
CA LEU A 164 3.51 -28.95 -21.10
C LEU A 164 4.52 -29.45 -20.06
N GLY A 165 4.21 -29.30 -18.77
CA GLY A 165 5.04 -29.85 -17.69
C GLY A 165 4.26 -30.77 -16.77
N CYS A 166 5.00 -31.65 -16.10
CA CYS A 166 4.47 -32.58 -15.10
C CYS A 166 4.93 -32.21 -13.69
N ILE A 167 4.07 -32.43 -12.70
CA ILE A 167 4.44 -32.24 -11.29
C ILE A 167 5.57 -33.22 -10.89
N PRO A 168 6.58 -32.75 -10.14
CA PRO A 168 7.69 -33.60 -9.69
C PRO A 168 7.32 -34.48 -8.49
N TYR A 169 6.30 -34.06 -7.74
CA TYR A 169 5.83 -34.76 -6.56
C TYR A 169 4.37 -34.44 -6.26
N PHE A 170 3.75 -35.31 -5.47
CA PHE A 170 2.43 -35.11 -4.89
C PHE A 170 2.56 -35.22 -3.38
N GLU A 171 2.25 -34.12 -2.70
CA GLU A 171 2.50 -33.99 -1.28
C GLU A 171 1.22 -34.14 -0.47
N ILE A 172 1.16 -35.18 0.35
CA ILE A 172 0.17 -35.32 1.40
C ILE A 172 0.79 -34.86 2.72
N SER A 173 0.24 -33.81 3.29
CA SER A 173 0.66 -33.30 4.59
C SER A 173 -0.32 -33.73 5.68
N PHE A 174 0.20 -34.10 6.85
CA PHE A 174 -0.62 -34.40 8.03
C PHE A 174 -0.21 -33.56 9.24
N MET A 175 -1.20 -33.20 10.05
CA MET A 175 -0.99 -32.47 11.29
C MET A 175 -0.96 -33.42 12.48
N LYS A 176 0.20 -33.53 13.14
CA LYS A 176 0.37 -34.34 14.37
C LYS A 176 -0.20 -33.66 15.62
N GLN A 177 -0.17 -32.33 15.63
CA GLN A 177 -0.59 -31.54 16.77
C GLN A 177 -2.09 -31.75 17.00
N ILE A 178 -2.45 -32.16 18.21
CA ILE A 178 -3.85 -32.28 18.61
C ILE A 178 -4.34 -30.86 18.89
N VAL A 179 -5.41 -30.46 18.22
CA VAL A 179 -6.04 -29.15 18.41
C VAL A 179 -7.55 -29.34 18.46
N ASP A 180 -8.27 -28.40 19.07
CA ASP A 180 -9.73 -28.44 19.05
C ASP A 180 -10.24 -28.34 17.59
N PRO A 181 -11.06 -29.30 17.10
CA PRO A 181 -11.63 -29.28 15.76
C PRO A 181 -12.36 -27.97 15.42
N HIS A 182 -12.94 -27.28 16.41
CA HIS A 182 -13.68 -26.02 16.18
C HIS A 182 -12.77 -24.86 15.78
N ASN A 183 -11.47 -24.94 16.07
CA ASN A 183 -10.50 -23.89 15.71
C ASN A 183 -9.92 -24.08 14.31
N ILE A 184 -10.26 -25.17 13.61
CA ILE A 184 -9.77 -25.44 12.26
C ILE A 184 -10.83 -25.03 11.25
N PRO A 185 -10.53 -24.08 10.34
CA PRO A 185 -11.41 -23.77 9.22
C PRO A 185 -11.67 -25.03 8.38
N PRO A 186 -12.92 -25.31 7.98
CA PRO A 186 -13.27 -26.49 7.16
C PRO A 186 -12.45 -26.63 5.88
N GLU A 187 -11.95 -25.52 5.36
CA GLU A 187 -11.17 -25.42 4.12
C GLU A 187 -9.72 -25.91 4.29
N CYS A 188 -9.22 -26.01 5.53
CA CYS A 188 -7.84 -26.44 5.82
C CYS A 188 -7.65 -27.96 5.70
N GLY A 189 -8.73 -28.74 5.73
CA GLY A 189 -8.67 -30.19 5.57
C GLY A 189 -9.85 -30.91 6.19
N ILE A 190 -9.98 -32.19 5.88
CA ILE A 190 -11.09 -33.00 6.39
C ILE A 190 -10.80 -33.41 7.82
N VAL A 191 -11.65 -32.97 8.74
CA VAL A 191 -11.55 -33.27 10.17
C VAL A 191 -12.47 -34.43 10.52
N HIS A 192 -11.89 -35.57 10.90
CA HIS A 192 -12.65 -36.68 11.45
C HIS A 192 -12.53 -36.69 12.97
N TYR A 193 -13.64 -36.46 13.67
CA TYR A 193 -13.69 -36.47 15.12
C TYR A 193 -14.90 -37.26 15.66
N ASN A 194 -14.72 -37.89 16.81
CA ASN A 194 -15.80 -38.49 17.58
C ASN A 194 -16.10 -37.59 18.79
N GLY A 195 -17.20 -36.84 18.71
CA GLY A 195 -17.60 -35.87 19.74
C GLY A 195 -17.89 -36.49 21.12
N ILE A 196 -18.38 -37.73 21.17
CA ILE A 196 -18.74 -38.42 22.43
C ILE A 196 -17.49 -38.84 23.20
N LYS A 197 -16.42 -39.27 22.50
CA LYS A 197 -15.17 -39.74 23.12
C LYS A 197 -14.05 -38.68 23.13
N LYS A 198 -14.31 -37.47 22.62
CA LYS A 198 -13.32 -36.40 22.40
C LYS A 198 -12.03 -36.91 21.75
N ARG A 199 -12.16 -37.66 20.63
CA ARG A 199 -11.01 -38.16 19.87
C ARG A 199 -10.99 -37.63 18.44
N ILE A 200 -9.82 -37.23 17.96
CA ILE A 200 -9.62 -36.63 16.64
C ILE A 200 -8.53 -37.38 15.85
N ALA A 201 -8.80 -37.65 14.57
CA ALA A 201 -7.81 -38.16 13.63
C ALA A 201 -6.89 -37.00 13.16
N PRO A 202 -5.62 -37.25 12.77
CA PRO A 202 -4.77 -36.22 12.23
C PRO A 202 -5.42 -35.67 10.98
N ILE A 203 -5.31 -34.36 10.83
CA ILE A 203 -5.85 -33.68 9.67
C ILE A 203 -4.91 -33.95 8.52
N ILE A 204 -5.47 -34.49 7.44
CA ILE A 204 -4.73 -34.84 6.24
C ILE A 204 -5.25 -33.93 5.13
N PHE A 205 -4.33 -33.34 4.39
CA PHE A 205 -4.68 -32.53 3.22
C PHE A 205 -3.61 -32.67 2.12
N HIS A 206 -4.03 -32.37 0.90
CA HIS A 206 -3.15 -32.33 -0.26
C HIS A 206 -2.49 -30.96 -0.36
N ASN A 207 -1.17 -30.90 -0.19
CA ASN A 207 -0.41 -29.66 -0.20
C ASN A 207 0.06 -29.32 -1.62
N THR A 208 -0.62 -28.36 -2.26
CA THR A 208 -0.26 -27.86 -3.59
C THR A 208 0.32 -26.45 -3.56
N PHE A 209 0.35 -25.80 -2.40
CA PHE A 209 0.62 -24.37 -2.31
C PHE A 209 2.02 -24.01 -2.83
N TRP A 210 3.02 -24.83 -2.51
CA TRP A 210 4.43 -24.64 -2.89
C TRP A 210 4.81 -25.20 -4.26
N LEU A 211 3.85 -25.72 -5.04
CA LEU A 211 4.09 -26.16 -6.42
C LEU A 211 4.11 -24.95 -7.36
N ILE A 212 5.29 -24.37 -7.54
CA ILE A 212 5.56 -23.30 -8.52
C ILE A 212 5.91 -23.88 -9.90
N LYS A 213 5.70 -23.09 -10.97
CA LYS A 213 5.95 -23.50 -12.36
C LYS A 213 7.35 -24.07 -12.64
N ASP A 214 8.38 -23.55 -11.98
CA ASP A 214 9.78 -23.92 -12.23
C ASP A 214 10.12 -25.36 -11.81
N TYR A 215 9.36 -25.93 -10.88
CA TYR A 215 9.58 -27.30 -10.43
C TYR A 215 8.92 -28.34 -11.34
N TYR A 216 8.16 -27.92 -12.35
CA TYR A 216 7.53 -28.86 -13.29
C TYR A 216 8.59 -29.43 -14.23
N THR A 217 8.60 -30.75 -14.37
CA THR A 217 9.44 -31.43 -15.36
C THR A 217 8.84 -31.19 -16.75
N PRO A 218 9.52 -30.48 -17.66
CA PRO A 218 8.96 -30.18 -18.99
C PRO A 218 8.87 -31.48 -19.80
N ILE A 219 7.70 -31.80 -20.34
CA ILE A 219 7.49 -32.98 -21.16
C ILE A 219 7.92 -32.67 -22.59
N ASN A 220 9.03 -33.27 -23.03
CA ASN A 220 9.52 -33.19 -24.40
C ASN A 220 9.71 -34.60 -25.00
N ASP A 221 10.20 -34.67 -26.24
CA ASP A 221 10.42 -35.94 -26.95
C ASP A 221 11.65 -36.73 -26.48
N THR A 222 12.50 -36.12 -25.64
CA THR A 222 13.71 -36.75 -25.12
C THR A 222 13.49 -37.52 -23.81
N ILE A 223 12.38 -37.28 -23.10
CA ILE A 223 12.08 -37.97 -21.85
C ILE A 223 11.60 -39.39 -22.14
N GLN A 224 12.31 -40.38 -21.59
CA GLN A 224 11.97 -41.80 -21.72
C GLN A 224 11.18 -42.34 -20.53
N ASN A 225 11.40 -41.80 -19.33
CA ASN A 225 10.75 -42.20 -18.08
C ASN A 225 10.32 -40.95 -17.30
N LEU A 226 9.09 -40.97 -16.77
CA LEU A 226 8.55 -39.88 -15.95
C LEU A 226 8.40 -40.38 -14.52
N ASN A 227 9.11 -39.75 -13.57
CA ASN A 227 9.07 -40.12 -12.16
C ASN A 227 8.34 -39.04 -11.38
N ILE A 228 7.25 -39.40 -10.71
CA ILE A 228 6.53 -38.54 -9.76
C ILE A 228 6.79 -39.10 -8.37
N SER A 229 7.20 -38.29 -7.39
CA SER A 229 7.37 -38.78 -6.02
C SER A 229 6.12 -38.54 -5.17
N LEU A 230 5.62 -39.56 -4.46
CA LEU A 230 4.67 -39.36 -3.38
C LEU A 230 5.44 -38.87 -2.15
N LYS A 231 5.18 -37.64 -1.70
CA LYS A 231 5.76 -37.08 -0.48
C LYS A 231 4.72 -37.09 0.63
N ILE A 232 5.09 -37.65 1.77
CA ILE A 232 4.27 -37.68 2.98
C ILE A 232 5.01 -36.85 4.03
N THR A 233 4.44 -35.73 4.46
CA THR A 233 5.13 -34.74 5.32
C THR A 233 4.31 -34.38 6.55
N SER A 234 4.97 -34.14 7.69
CA SER A 234 4.32 -33.56 8.86
C SER A 234 4.31 -32.04 8.81
N ILE A 235 3.21 -31.41 9.23
CA ILE A 235 3.10 -29.95 9.33
C ILE A 235 2.56 -29.52 10.71
N SER A 236 3.02 -28.36 11.19
CA SER A 236 2.49 -27.74 12.41
C SER A 236 1.18 -27.01 12.13
N TYR A 237 0.35 -26.82 13.16
CA TYR A 237 -0.90 -26.07 13.05
C TYR A 237 -0.68 -24.67 12.50
N PHE A 238 0.28 -23.93 13.07
CA PHE A 238 0.61 -22.58 12.64
C PHE A 238 0.98 -22.51 11.15
N LYS A 239 1.84 -23.41 10.67
CA LYS A 239 2.28 -23.41 9.27
C LYS A 239 1.13 -23.72 8.31
N MET A 240 0.20 -24.60 8.70
CA MET A 240 -1.00 -24.91 7.93
C MET A 240 -1.91 -23.68 7.81
N ILE A 241 -2.22 -23.02 8.94
CA ILE A 241 -3.06 -21.81 8.95
C ILE A 241 -2.42 -20.67 8.15
N MET A 242 -1.10 -20.49 8.25
CA MET A 242 -0.36 -19.51 7.47
C MET A 242 -0.45 -19.76 5.96
N ILE A 243 -0.21 -21.00 5.51
CA ILE A 243 -0.33 -21.38 4.10
C ILE A 243 -1.75 -21.11 3.58
N HIS A 244 -2.76 -21.48 4.37
CA HIS A 244 -4.15 -21.27 4.00
C HIS A 244 -4.50 -19.77 3.89
N SER A 245 -4.12 -18.97 4.89
CA SER A 245 -4.35 -17.52 4.92
C SER A 245 -3.67 -16.80 3.74
N LEU A 246 -2.41 -17.15 3.45
CA LEU A 246 -1.70 -16.62 2.27
C LEU A 246 -2.37 -17.04 0.97
N GLY A 247 -2.78 -18.30 0.86
CA GLY A 247 -3.51 -18.80 -0.32
C GLY A 247 -4.82 -18.04 -0.57
N HIS A 248 -5.61 -17.81 0.48
CA HIS A 248 -6.84 -17.03 0.40
C HIS A 248 -6.58 -15.55 0.06
N SER A 249 -5.52 -14.96 0.60
CA SER A 249 -5.15 -13.57 0.27
C SER A 249 -4.74 -13.44 -1.19
N PHE A 250 -3.89 -14.37 -1.69
CA PHE A 250 -3.47 -14.39 -3.09
C PHE A 250 -4.64 -14.63 -4.05
N SER A 251 -5.61 -15.48 -3.70
CA SER A 251 -6.79 -15.67 -4.55
C SER A 251 -7.66 -14.41 -4.62
N ILE A 252 -7.85 -13.69 -3.51
CA ILE A 252 -8.54 -12.38 -3.51
C ILE A 252 -7.80 -11.37 -4.39
N HIS A 253 -6.48 -11.23 -4.22
CA HIS A 253 -5.69 -10.30 -5.04
C HIS A 253 -5.71 -10.63 -6.53
N GLN A 254 -5.77 -11.92 -6.87
CA GLN A 254 -5.93 -12.38 -8.24
C GLN A 254 -7.33 -12.07 -8.78
N HIS A 255 -8.37 -12.29 -7.98
CA HIS A 255 -9.75 -11.97 -8.37
C HIS A 255 -10.00 -10.47 -8.52
N MET A 256 -9.33 -9.64 -7.73
CA MET A 256 -9.37 -8.17 -7.85
C MET A 256 -8.48 -7.64 -8.98
N GLY A 257 -7.73 -8.49 -9.69
CA GLY A 257 -6.84 -8.09 -10.77
C GLY A 257 -5.57 -7.34 -10.30
N THR A 258 -5.32 -7.29 -8.99
CA THR A 258 -4.17 -6.58 -8.40
C THR A 258 -2.87 -7.38 -8.46
N MET A 259 -2.93 -8.68 -8.75
CA MET A 259 -1.76 -9.55 -8.89
C MET A 259 -1.96 -10.60 -9.98
N VAL A 260 -0.92 -10.85 -10.76
CA VAL A 260 -0.91 -11.87 -11.83
C VAL A 260 -0.39 -13.21 -11.30
N HIS A 261 -0.80 -14.33 -11.92
CA HIS A 261 -0.37 -15.69 -11.52
C HIS A 261 1.16 -15.83 -11.46
N ASP A 262 1.90 -15.19 -12.37
CA ASP A 262 3.37 -15.24 -12.39
C ASP A 262 4.01 -14.52 -11.20
N GLU A 263 3.41 -13.43 -10.72
CA GLU A 263 3.90 -12.68 -9.54
C GLU A 263 3.71 -13.50 -8.27
N ILE A 264 2.61 -14.26 -8.16
CA ILE A 264 2.36 -15.17 -7.03
C ILE A 264 3.47 -16.24 -6.92
N ASP A 265 3.90 -16.81 -8.05
CA ASP A 265 4.97 -17.81 -8.07
C ASP A 265 6.31 -17.20 -7.62
N GLU A 266 6.61 -15.94 -7.99
CA GLU A 266 7.80 -15.23 -7.50
C GLU A 266 7.72 -14.92 -6.00
N PHE A 267 6.56 -14.51 -5.48
CA PHE A 267 6.39 -14.34 -4.03
C PHE A 267 6.62 -15.66 -3.29
N LYS A 268 6.04 -16.76 -3.76
CA LYS A 268 6.26 -18.09 -3.17
C LYS A 268 7.74 -18.47 -3.19
N ARG A 269 8.46 -18.16 -4.28
CA ARG A 269 9.91 -18.38 -4.38
C ARG A 269 10.66 -17.61 -3.30
N VAL A 270 10.36 -16.33 -3.09
CA VAL A 270 10.99 -15.52 -2.03
C VAL A 270 10.80 -16.19 -0.67
N PHE A 271 9.61 -16.69 -0.34
CA PHE A 271 9.37 -17.40 0.92
C PHE A 271 10.08 -18.76 1.04
N MET A 272 10.32 -19.46 -0.07
CA MET A 272 10.98 -20.77 -0.08
C MET A 272 12.50 -20.69 -0.09
N GLU A 273 13.06 -19.74 -0.84
CA GLU A 273 14.51 -19.62 -1.08
C GLU A 273 15.19 -18.64 -0.11
N THR A 274 14.46 -17.66 0.40
CA THR A 274 15.04 -16.66 1.32
C THR A 274 15.17 -17.24 2.72
N ASN A 275 16.26 -16.88 3.40
CA ASN A 275 16.40 -17.18 4.82
C ASN A 275 15.28 -16.49 5.62
N ILE A 276 14.52 -17.28 6.39
CA ILE A 276 13.38 -16.77 7.18
C ILE A 276 13.78 -15.64 8.14
N ILE A 277 14.99 -15.68 8.69
CA ILE A 277 15.51 -14.62 9.58
C ILE A 277 15.69 -13.33 8.79
N LEU A 278 16.26 -13.42 7.58
CA LEU A 278 16.46 -12.27 6.71
C LEU A 278 15.12 -11.66 6.28
N LEU A 279 14.13 -12.50 5.97
CA LEU A 279 12.78 -12.04 5.60
C LEU A 279 12.11 -11.28 6.75
N VAL A 280 12.16 -11.83 7.97
CA VAL A 280 11.61 -11.17 9.17
C VAL A 280 12.31 -9.84 9.45
N ILE A 281 13.64 -9.79 9.35
CA ILE A 281 14.39 -8.54 9.52
C ILE A 281 13.97 -7.51 8.47
N THR A 282 13.86 -7.91 7.20
CA THR A 282 13.48 -7.02 6.10
C THR A 282 12.10 -6.41 6.33
N THR A 283 11.12 -7.21 6.78
CA THR A 283 9.79 -6.73 7.14
C THR A 283 9.83 -5.74 8.30
N ILE A 284 10.60 -6.04 9.36
CA ILE A 284 10.74 -5.14 10.52
C ILE A 284 11.36 -3.81 10.10
N VAL A 285 12.46 -3.85 9.34
CA VAL A 285 13.15 -2.65 8.85
C VAL A 285 12.24 -1.82 7.94
N SER A 286 11.51 -2.46 7.03
CA SER A 286 10.56 -1.76 6.14
C SER A 286 9.43 -1.09 6.93
N THR A 287 8.87 -1.79 7.92
CA THR A 287 7.84 -1.25 8.82
C THR A 287 8.39 -0.06 9.62
N LEU A 288 9.61 -0.17 10.15
CA LEU A 288 10.26 0.92 10.87
C LEU A 288 10.51 2.13 9.96
N HIS A 289 10.92 1.92 8.70
CA HIS A 289 11.05 3.01 7.73
C HIS A 289 9.72 3.74 7.53
N THR A 290 8.62 3.02 7.29
CA THR A 290 7.30 3.64 7.16
C THR A 290 6.89 4.44 8.40
N ILE A 291 7.19 3.91 9.60
CA ILE A 291 6.93 4.63 10.86
C ILE A 291 7.80 5.88 10.97
N PHE A 292 9.09 5.80 10.62
CA PHE A 292 9.98 6.95 10.68
C PHE A 292 9.61 8.02 9.64
N ASP A 293 9.22 7.62 8.43
CA ASP A 293 8.73 8.55 7.40
C ASP A 293 7.45 9.25 7.89
N PHE A 294 6.54 8.52 8.52
CA PHE A 294 5.33 9.09 9.13
C PHE A 294 5.63 10.05 10.30
N LEU A 295 6.59 9.71 11.15
CA LEU A 295 7.00 10.58 12.26
C LEU A 295 7.78 11.80 11.77
N ALA A 296 8.58 11.66 10.71
CA ALA A 296 9.25 12.78 10.06
C ALA A 296 8.22 13.75 9.45
N TYR A 297 7.16 13.25 8.81
CA TYR A 297 6.06 14.07 8.30
C TYR A 297 5.41 14.93 9.39
N LYS A 298 5.21 14.39 10.60
CA LYS A 298 4.65 15.15 11.72
C LYS A 298 5.57 16.28 12.22
N ASN A 299 6.87 16.19 11.99
CA ASN A 299 7.85 17.22 12.37
C ASN A 299 7.99 18.35 11.33
N ASP A 300 7.40 18.22 10.14
CA ASP A 300 7.48 19.26 9.10
C ASP A 300 6.40 20.34 9.22
N ILE A 301 5.36 20.12 10.04
CA ILE A 301 4.41 21.18 10.42
C ILE A 301 5.00 21.91 11.63
N GLN A 302 5.46 23.15 11.44
CA GLN A 302 5.88 24.02 12.54
C GLN A 302 4.68 24.87 12.97
N PRO A 303 3.94 24.46 14.02
CA PRO A 303 2.72 25.16 14.41
C PRO A 303 3.04 26.62 14.78
N SER A 304 2.12 27.53 14.45
CA SER A 304 2.23 28.91 14.89
C SER A 304 2.22 28.97 16.42
N LYS A 305 3.12 29.78 16.98
CA LYS A 305 3.10 30.13 18.42
C LYS A 305 2.18 31.31 18.72
N ARG A 306 1.68 32.00 17.68
CA ARG A 306 0.95 33.27 17.78
C ARG A 306 -0.54 33.12 17.56
N TYR A 307 -0.91 32.23 16.66
CA TYR A 307 -2.29 32.10 16.19
C TYR A 307 -2.78 30.65 16.32
N GLU A 308 -4.07 30.51 16.61
CA GLU A 308 -4.75 29.22 16.49
C GLU A 308 -5.08 28.98 15.02
N ILE A 309 -4.60 27.86 14.47
CA ILE A 309 -4.73 27.53 13.05
C ILE A 309 -5.38 26.15 12.92
N GLY A 310 -6.49 26.10 12.20
CA GLY A 310 -7.14 24.87 11.80
C GLY A 310 -6.80 24.50 10.36
N ILE A 311 -6.38 23.25 10.15
CA ILE A 311 -6.11 22.71 8.80
C ILE A 311 -6.92 21.44 8.63
N SER A 312 -7.63 21.34 7.50
CA SER A 312 -8.55 20.25 7.23
C SER A 312 -8.49 19.89 5.76
N GLN A 313 -8.01 18.69 5.48
CA GLN A 313 -7.86 18.18 4.11
C GLN A 313 -8.56 16.83 3.93
N THR A 314 -8.96 16.50 2.70
CA THR A 314 -9.41 15.15 2.31
C THR A 314 -9.17 14.93 0.82
N ILE A 315 -8.87 13.68 0.46
CA ILE A 315 -8.78 13.23 -0.93
C ILE A 315 -10.11 13.38 -1.68
N GLY A 316 -11.23 13.46 -0.96
CA GLY A 316 -12.54 13.61 -1.57
C GLY A 316 -12.92 12.37 -2.38
N LYS A 317 -13.37 12.58 -3.63
CA LYS A 317 -13.73 11.50 -4.57
C LYS A 317 -12.63 11.19 -5.59
N ASN A 318 -11.48 11.85 -5.49
CA ASN A 318 -10.34 11.62 -6.37
C ASN A 318 -9.60 10.32 -6.04
N ASP A 319 -8.80 9.84 -7.00
CA ASP A 319 -7.95 8.67 -6.83
C ASP A 319 -6.65 8.97 -6.06
N ARG A 320 -6.24 10.24 -6.00
CA ARG A 320 -5.00 10.70 -5.34
C ARG A 320 -5.21 12.01 -4.59
N MET A 321 -4.42 12.21 -3.54
CA MET A 321 -4.36 13.47 -2.78
C MET A 321 -3.19 14.30 -3.32
N GLN A 322 -3.50 15.31 -4.13
CA GLN A 322 -2.54 16.18 -4.80
C GLN A 322 -2.42 17.54 -4.11
N ASP A 323 -3.39 17.93 -3.28
CA ASP A 323 -3.28 19.11 -2.43
C ASP A 323 -2.24 18.93 -1.32
N THR A 324 -1.58 20.02 -0.95
CA THR A 324 -0.80 20.09 0.28
C THR A 324 -0.94 21.45 0.94
N ALA A 325 -0.63 21.51 2.24
CA ALA A 325 -0.72 22.72 3.05
C ALA A 325 0.48 22.75 4.01
N ASN A 326 0.95 23.95 4.33
CA ASN A 326 2.04 24.11 5.28
C ASN A 326 1.88 25.34 6.17
N VAL A 327 2.41 25.23 7.39
CA VAL A 327 2.56 26.33 8.35
C VAL A 327 4.02 26.36 8.81
N LEU A 328 4.67 27.49 8.57
CA LEU A 328 6.02 27.80 9.02
C LEU A 328 5.95 28.90 10.08
N GLY A 329 5.55 28.53 11.30
CA GLY A 329 5.36 29.48 12.41
C GLY A 329 6.61 29.81 13.23
N GLU A 330 7.71 29.09 13.02
CA GLU A 330 8.96 29.29 13.79
C GLU A 330 10.16 29.72 12.95
N LEU A 331 9.96 29.95 11.64
CA LEU A 331 11.04 30.31 10.73
C LEU A 331 11.69 31.65 11.09
N PHE A 332 10.85 32.62 11.48
CA PHE A 332 11.26 33.94 11.92
C PHE A 332 10.54 34.33 13.22
N PRO A 333 11.19 35.08 14.12
CA PRO A 333 10.50 35.63 15.28
C PRO A 333 9.34 36.53 14.85
N ASN A 334 8.14 36.25 15.35
CA ASN A 334 6.93 37.06 15.12
C ASN A 334 6.43 37.15 13.67
N ILE A 335 6.78 36.17 12.82
CA ILE A 335 6.21 36.03 11.48
C ILE A 335 5.75 34.58 11.29
N ASP A 336 4.54 34.41 10.77
CA ASP A 336 4.01 33.11 10.38
C ASP A 336 3.82 33.09 8.86
N ILE A 337 4.34 32.06 8.19
CA ILE A 337 4.13 31.86 6.75
C ILE A 337 3.24 30.63 6.57
N ILE A 338 2.08 30.82 5.95
CA ILE A 338 1.08 29.77 5.73
C ILE A 338 0.84 29.66 4.23
N GLY A 339 0.77 28.43 3.70
CA GLY A 339 0.51 28.20 2.29
C GLY A 339 -0.41 27.01 2.04
N ILE A 340 -1.28 27.13 1.04
CA ILE A 340 -2.03 26.03 0.44
C ILE A 340 -1.60 25.88 -1.02
N PHE A 341 -1.53 24.64 -1.50
CA PHE A 341 -1.09 24.31 -2.85
C PHE A 341 -1.99 23.21 -3.40
N ASP A 342 -2.65 23.51 -4.51
CA ASP A 342 -3.54 22.59 -5.23
C ASP A 342 -2.78 22.02 -6.43
N GLY A 343 -2.46 20.73 -6.37
CA GLY A 343 -1.60 20.07 -7.34
C GLY A 343 -2.38 19.41 -8.48
N HIS A 344 -1.90 19.57 -9.71
CA HIS A 344 -2.52 18.93 -10.89
C HIS A 344 -1.49 18.22 -11.78
N ASN A 345 -1.97 17.22 -12.53
CA ASN A 345 -1.13 16.29 -13.31
C ASN A 345 -0.10 15.50 -12.47
N GLY A 346 -0.36 15.32 -11.17
CA GLY A 346 0.54 14.71 -10.19
C GLY A 346 0.58 15.52 -8.88
N GLU A 347 1.05 14.91 -7.79
CA GLU A 347 1.21 15.55 -6.47
C GLU A 347 2.58 16.22 -6.30
N GLU A 348 3.51 15.95 -7.21
CA GLU A 348 4.93 16.25 -7.03
C GLU A 348 5.19 17.76 -7.00
N ALA A 349 4.51 18.54 -7.84
CA ALA A 349 4.68 19.99 -7.88
C ALA A 349 4.28 20.67 -6.55
N ALA A 350 3.12 20.30 -6.00
CA ALA A 350 2.65 20.77 -4.70
C ALA A 350 3.65 20.38 -3.58
N ARG A 351 4.12 19.14 -3.59
CA ARG A 351 5.10 18.62 -2.61
C ARG A 351 6.46 19.32 -2.71
N TYR A 352 6.98 19.53 -3.92
CA TYR A 352 8.24 20.26 -4.15
C TYR A 352 8.12 21.74 -3.80
N CYS A 353 6.94 22.34 -4.00
CA CYS A 353 6.65 23.71 -3.57
C CYS A 353 6.83 23.84 -2.05
N LEU A 354 6.23 22.92 -1.27
CA LEU A 354 6.36 22.89 0.18
C LEU A 354 7.81 22.80 0.65
N ILE A 355 8.60 21.90 0.06
CA ILE A 355 10.02 21.71 0.39
C ILE A 355 10.84 22.95 0.02
N SER A 356 10.60 23.50 -1.17
CA SER A 356 11.34 24.66 -1.68
C SER A 356 11.03 25.91 -0.86
N MET A 357 9.77 26.11 -0.44
CA MET A 357 9.39 27.22 0.42
C MET A 357 10.18 27.24 1.71
N LYS A 358 10.34 26.11 2.39
CA LYS A 358 11.12 26.04 3.63
C LYS A 358 12.56 26.53 3.45
N ASN A 359 13.16 26.26 2.30
CA ASN A 359 14.53 26.65 1.99
C ASN A 359 14.65 28.11 1.52
N GLU A 360 13.81 28.52 0.56
CA GLU A 360 13.85 29.84 -0.05
C GLU A 360 13.45 30.94 0.94
N PHE A 361 12.49 30.64 1.82
CA PHE A 361 12.04 31.61 2.81
C PHE A 361 13.04 31.79 3.97
N ASN A 362 14.04 30.91 4.17
CA ASN A 362 15.08 31.14 5.19
C ASN A 362 15.89 32.42 4.95
N CYS A 363 16.01 32.84 3.69
CA CYS A 363 16.76 34.03 3.30
C CYS A 363 15.88 35.26 3.08
N LEU A 364 14.57 35.15 3.36
CA LEU A 364 13.64 36.26 3.25
C LEU A 364 14.02 37.35 4.26
N ASN A 365 14.02 38.62 3.84
CA ASN A 365 13.94 39.75 4.76
C ASN A 365 12.45 40.01 5.06
N PRO A 366 11.95 39.70 6.26
CA PRO A 366 10.51 39.78 6.51
C PRO A 366 9.94 41.21 6.45
N LYS A 367 10.78 42.24 6.60
CA LYS A 367 10.33 43.63 6.55
C LYS A 367 9.95 44.08 5.14
N ASP A 368 10.62 43.56 4.12
CA ASP A 368 10.48 43.96 2.71
C ASP A 368 10.23 42.75 1.80
N CYS A 369 9.50 41.76 2.32
CA CYS A 369 9.32 40.45 1.68
C CYS A 369 8.61 40.55 0.33
N GLU A 370 7.69 41.50 0.16
CA GLU A 370 6.89 41.72 -1.03
C GLU A 370 7.73 41.94 -2.29
N HIS A 371 8.90 42.57 -2.17
CA HIS A 371 9.82 42.81 -3.28
C HIS A 371 10.62 41.56 -3.66
N GLN A 372 10.79 40.63 -2.72
CA GLN A 372 11.53 39.38 -2.92
C GLN A 372 10.63 38.25 -3.43
N LEU A 373 9.32 38.31 -3.15
CA LEU A 373 8.37 37.26 -3.52
C LEU A 373 8.35 36.90 -5.02
N PRO A 374 8.43 37.84 -5.99
CA PRO A 374 8.52 37.47 -7.39
C PRO A 374 9.75 36.61 -7.73
N GLN A 375 10.89 36.90 -7.11
CA GLN A 375 12.13 36.14 -7.29
C GLN A 375 12.07 34.78 -6.58
N ILE A 376 11.41 34.73 -5.42
CA ILE A 376 11.18 33.48 -4.69
C ILE A 376 10.26 32.55 -5.48
N PHE A 377 9.15 33.05 -6.02
CA PHE A 377 8.25 32.27 -6.88
C PHE A 377 8.96 31.77 -8.14
N GLU A 378 9.84 32.59 -8.73
CA GLU A 378 10.69 32.17 -9.84
C GLU A 378 11.67 31.05 -9.46
N SER A 379 12.34 31.17 -8.32
CA SER A 379 13.25 30.12 -7.83
C SER A 379 12.50 28.80 -7.57
N ILE A 380 11.36 28.88 -6.86
CA ILE A 380 10.50 27.72 -6.59
C ILE A 380 10.00 27.11 -7.90
N HIS A 381 9.52 27.93 -8.85
CA HIS A 381 9.08 27.45 -10.16
C HIS A 381 10.20 26.71 -10.91
N ASN A 382 11.42 27.25 -10.92
CA ASN A 382 12.57 26.63 -11.58
C ASN A 382 12.94 25.30 -10.93
N ASN A 383 12.93 25.24 -9.60
CA ASN A 383 13.17 24.02 -8.84
C ASN A 383 12.12 22.96 -9.17
N ILE A 384 10.82 23.27 -9.10
CA ILE A 384 9.73 22.36 -9.46
C ILE A 384 9.88 21.87 -10.91
N SER A 385 10.06 22.80 -11.85
CA SER A 385 10.17 22.54 -13.29
C SER A 385 11.40 21.73 -13.70
N SER A 386 12.39 21.58 -12.80
CA SER A 386 13.53 20.69 -12.98
C SER A 386 13.24 19.25 -12.56
N GLN A 387 12.23 19.05 -11.69
CA GLN A 387 11.93 17.76 -11.07
C GLN A 387 10.69 17.08 -11.66
N THR A 388 9.72 17.85 -12.14
CA THR A 388 8.43 17.32 -12.60
C THR A 388 7.80 18.16 -13.72
N ILE A 389 6.87 17.54 -14.45
CA ILE A 389 5.98 18.21 -15.39
C ILE A 389 4.65 18.63 -14.76
N SER A 390 4.35 18.18 -13.54
CA SER A 390 3.14 18.59 -12.80
C SER A 390 3.14 20.08 -12.48
N GLY A 391 1.96 20.61 -12.18
CA GLY A 391 1.77 22.00 -11.79
C GLY A 391 1.06 22.10 -10.45
N THR A 392 1.09 23.29 -9.87
CA THR A 392 0.37 23.57 -8.64
C THR A 392 -0.05 25.03 -8.58
N THR A 393 -1.21 25.30 -7.97
CA THR A 393 -1.51 26.62 -7.44
C THR A 393 -0.62 26.90 -6.22
N ALA A 394 -0.55 28.15 -5.80
CA ALA A 394 0.04 28.50 -4.52
C ALA A 394 -0.66 29.75 -3.99
N SER A 395 -1.21 29.67 -2.78
CA SER A 395 -1.76 30.81 -2.07
C SER A 395 -1.10 30.90 -0.71
N ILE A 396 -0.31 31.96 -0.52
CA ILE A 396 0.59 32.15 0.62
C ILE A 396 0.20 33.41 1.40
N CYS A 397 0.11 33.28 2.72
CA CYS A 397 -0.05 34.37 3.68
C CYS A 397 1.23 34.50 4.52
N ILE A 398 1.82 35.69 4.56
CA ILE A 398 2.93 36.04 5.45
C ILE A 398 2.38 37.02 6.49
N ILE A 399 2.16 36.53 7.71
CA ILE A 399 1.52 37.28 8.79
C ILE A 399 2.61 37.89 9.68
N ARG A 400 2.78 39.21 9.59
CA ARG A 400 3.71 39.98 10.42
C ARG A 400 2.98 40.49 11.67
N SER A 401 3.57 41.41 12.42
CA SER A 401 2.96 41.92 13.65
C SER A 401 1.74 42.82 13.38
N ASP A 402 1.79 43.64 12.33
CA ASP A 402 0.79 44.69 12.07
C ASP A 402 -0.01 44.46 10.77
N ASP A 403 0.50 43.62 9.87
CA ASP A 403 -0.08 43.40 8.55
C ASP A 403 0.12 41.95 8.06
N VAL A 404 -0.55 41.64 6.95
CA VAL A 404 -0.42 40.37 6.24
C VAL A 404 -0.13 40.65 4.77
N VAL A 405 0.89 39.97 4.25
CA VAL A 405 1.22 39.96 2.83
C VAL A 405 0.63 38.70 2.20
N LEU A 406 -0.20 38.87 1.18
CA LEU A 406 -0.77 37.79 0.38
C LEU A 406 0.02 37.69 -0.92
N ALA A 407 0.39 36.47 -1.31
CA ALA A 407 0.95 36.18 -2.62
C ALA A 407 0.32 34.93 -3.20
N HIS A 408 -0.25 35.02 -4.41
CA HIS A 408 -0.92 33.88 -5.02
C HIS A 408 -0.70 33.71 -6.52
N VAL A 409 -0.75 32.45 -6.96
CA VAL A 409 -0.92 32.02 -8.35
C VAL A 409 -1.95 30.91 -8.40
N GLY A 410 -2.79 30.91 -9.43
CA GLY A 410 -3.90 29.96 -9.57
C GLY A 410 -5.22 30.49 -9.01
N ASP A 411 -6.10 29.59 -8.63
CA ASP A 411 -7.50 29.84 -8.28
C ASP A 411 -7.92 29.33 -6.89
N SER A 412 -6.97 29.00 -6.02
CA SER A 412 -7.21 28.69 -4.60
C SER A 412 -7.34 30.00 -3.79
N PRO A 413 -8.54 30.46 -3.41
CA PRO A 413 -8.71 31.81 -2.88
C PRO A 413 -8.32 31.98 -1.40
N ILE A 414 -8.04 33.25 -1.06
CA ILE A 414 -7.84 33.72 0.31
C ILE A 414 -8.98 34.68 0.65
N TYR A 415 -9.59 34.51 1.82
CA TYR A 415 -10.67 35.33 2.34
C TYR A 415 -10.31 35.93 3.70
N PHE A 416 -10.83 37.12 3.96
CA PHE A 416 -10.87 37.71 5.30
C PHE A 416 -12.29 37.71 5.82
N TYR A 417 -12.46 37.28 7.07
CA TYR A 417 -13.73 37.33 7.76
C TYR A 417 -13.65 38.30 8.93
N GLU A 418 -14.50 39.33 8.90
CA GLU A 418 -14.54 40.38 9.91
C GLU A 418 -15.97 40.90 10.08
N ASN A 419 -16.40 41.14 11.32
CA ASN A 419 -17.73 41.68 11.64
C ASN A 419 -18.92 40.97 10.95
N GLY A 420 -18.83 39.65 10.78
CA GLY A 420 -19.91 38.88 10.16
C GLY A 420 -19.87 38.85 8.63
N HIS A 421 -18.84 39.43 8.00
CA HIS A 421 -18.71 39.50 6.55
C HIS A 421 -17.47 38.76 6.05
N LEU A 422 -17.67 37.86 5.09
CA LEU A 422 -16.59 37.17 4.37
C LEU A 422 -16.24 37.92 3.09
N THR A 423 -15.01 38.40 2.99
CA THR A 423 -14.49 39.15 1.83
C THR A 423 -13.40 38.35 1.13
N ARG A 424 -13.57 38.08 -0.17
CA ARG A 424 -12.54 37.45 -1.00
C ARG A 424 -11.43 38.45 -1.32
N MET A 425 -10.19 38.10 -0.98
CA MET A 425 -9.03 38.98 -1.13
C MET A 425 -8.23 38.73 -2.40
N THR A 426 -8.39 37.56 -3.02
CA THR A 426 -7.67 37.17 -4.24
C THR A 426 -8.62 36.98 -5.43
N GLN A 427 -8.16 37.35 -6.62
CA GLN A 427 -8.85 37.09 -7.89
C GLN A 427 -8.32 35.80 -8.52
N ASN A 428 -9.22 34.99 -9.09
CA ASN A 428 -8.83 33.75 -9.75
C ASN A 428 -8.01 34.02 -11.01
N HIS A 429 -6.88 33.33 -11.11
CA HIS A 429 -6.06 33.31 -12.30
C HIS A 429 -6.53 32.24 -13.29
N SER A 430 -7.64 32.53 -13.99
CA SER A 430 -8.21 31.64 -15.00
C SER A 430 -8.05 32.18 -16.42
N ALA A 431 -8.24 31.29 -17.40
CA ALA A 431 -8.19 31.63 -18.82
C ALA A 431 -9.24 32.68 -19.20
N THR A 432 -10.38 32.68 -18.49
CA THR A 432 -11.45 33.67 -18.66
C THR A 432 -10.99 35.06 -18.24
N PHE A 433 -10.41 35.20 -17.04
CA PHE A 433 -10.07 36.50 -16.47
C PHE A 433 -8.81 37.11 -17.09
N GLU A 434 -7.83 36.28 -17.48
CA GLU A 434 -6.53 36.76 -17.96
C GLU A 434 -6.33 36.61 -19.47
N LYS A 435 -7.45 36.58 -20.21
CA LYS A 435 -7.49 36.37 -21.67
C LYS A 435 -6.59 37.33 -22.44
N GLU A 436 -6.60 38.61 -22.11
CA GLU A 436 -5.77 39.62 -22.80
C GLU A 436 -4.28 39.32 -22.66
N ARG A 437 -3.83 38.99 -21.43
CA ARG A 437 -2.44 38.62 -21.16
C ARG A 437 -2.06 37.32 -21.87
N ILE A 438 -2.94 36.31 -21.86
CA ILE A 438 -2.70 35.03 -22.55
C ILE A 438 -2.47 35.26 -24.06
N ILE A 439 -3.32 36.07 -24.69
CA ILE A 439 -3.21 36.39 -26.13
C ILE A 439 -1.94 37.21 -26.40
N ALA A 440 -1.62 38.19 -25.55
CA ALA A 440 -0.40 38.99 -25.68
C ALA A 440 0.88 38.15 -25.58
N SER A 441 0.86 37.06 -24.80
CA SER A 441 1.95 36.08 -24.68
C SER A 441 1.99 35.02 -25.80
N GLY A 442 1.18 35.19 -26.86
CA GLY A 442 1.12 34.26 -28.01
C GLY A 442 0.23 33.03 -27.81
N GLY A 443 -0.50 32.97 -26.70
CA GLY A 443 -1.47 31.92 -26.41
C GLY A 443 -2.83 32.14 -27.05
N LYS A 444 -3.71 31.15 -26.87
CA LYS A 444 -5.14 31.24 -27.24
C LYS A 444 -6.01 30.86 -26.06
N VAL A 445 -7.19 31.47 -25.97
CA VAL A 445 -8.25 31.02 -25.06
C VAL A 445 -9.30 30.29 -25.89
N ILE A 446 -9.47 29.00 -25.62
CA ILE A 446 -10.37 28.11 -26.35
C ILE A 446 -11.44 27.63 -25.37
N ASN A 447 -12.71 27.92 -25.68
CA ASN A 447 -13.83 27.43 -24.88
C ASN A 447 -14.11 25.96 -25.22
N ILE A 448 -14.01 25.08 -24.23
CA ILE A 448 -14.32 23.66 -24.34
C ILE A 448 -15.41 23.33 -23.33
N LYS A 449 -16.60 22.95 -23.84
CA LYS A 449 -17.78 22.61 -23.02
C LYS A 449 -18.15 23.72 -22.00
N GLY A 450 -18.06 24.98 -22.41
CA GLY A 450 -18.40 26.13 -21.56
C GLY A 450 -17.26 26.63 -20.68
N VAL A 451 -16.12 25.94 -20.59
CA VAL A 451 -14.97 26.35 -19.81
C VAL A 451 -13.88 26.89 -20.73
N ASP A 452 -13.44 28.13 -20.50
CA ASP A 452 -12.31 28.71 -21.20
C ASP A 452 -11.01 28.03 -20.76
N ARG A 453 -10.19 27.63 -21.74
CA ARG A 453 -8.92 26.95 -21.48
C ARG A 453 -7.78 27.57 -22.29
N VAL A 454 -6.64 27.74 -21.64
CA VAL A 454 -5.39 28.16 -22.25
C VAL A 454 -4.92 27.10 -23.24
N ASN A 455 -4.80 27.47 -24.51
CA ASN A 455 -4.50 26.59 -25.64
C ASN A 455 -5.41 25.34 -25.72
N GLY A 456 -6.60 25.39 -25.11
CA GLY A 456 -7.51 24.25 -25.03
C GLY A 456 -7.11 23.17 -24.02
N GLN A 457 -6.11 23.41 -23.17
CA GLN A 457 -5.55 22.39 -22.27
C GLN A 457 -5.99 22.58 -20.82
N ILE A 458 -5.74 23.75 -20.23
CA ILE A 458 -5.94 24.00 -18.79
C ILE A 458 -6.78 25.27 -18.55
N ASN A 459 -7.61 25.31 -17.49
CA ASN A 459 -8.38 26.50 -17.13
C ASN A 459 -7.52 27.54 -16.38
N LEU A 460 -6.51 27.09 -15.63
CA LEU A 460 -5.54 27.97 -14.97
C LEU A 460 -4.72 28.78 -15.96
N SER A 461 -4.49 30.04 -15.63
CA SER A 461 -3.64 30.94 -16.40
C SER A 461 -2.30 31.23 -15.68
N ARG A 462 -2.21 30.95 -14.38
CA ARG A 462 -0.99 31.04 -13.58
C ARG A 462 -0.83 29.80 -12.70
N SER A 463 0.40 29.30 -12.59
CA SER A 463 0.76 28.16 -11.74
C SER A 463 2.27 28.10 -11.54
N LEU A 464 2.71 27.41 -10.49
CA LEU A 464 4.08 26.93 -10.35
C LEU A 464 4.19 25.56 -11.07
N GLY A 465 5.37 25.22 -11.59
CA GLY A 465 5.52 24.06 -12.48
C GLY A 465 4.89 24.30 -13.86
N ASP A 466 4.22 23.31 -14.44
CA ASP A 466 3.60 23.36 -15.78
C ASP A 466 4.54 23.89 -16.88
N LYS A 467 5.84 23.55 -16.81
CA LYS A 467 6.87 24.09 -17.71
C LYS A 467 6.50 23.99 -19.19
N LEU A 468 5.81 22.92 -19.59
CA LEU A 468 5.40 22.67 -20.97
C LEU A 468 4.27 23.59 -21.46
N LEU A 469 3.56 24.25 -20.54
CA LEU A 469 2.46 25.18 -20.81
C LEU A 469 2.89 26.65 -20.79
N GLN A 470 4.18 26.91 -20.53
CA GLN A 470 4.75 28.25 -20.42
C GLN A 470 5.64 28.61 -21.62
N PRO A 471 5.52 29.85 -22.14
CA PRO A 471 4.31 30.69 -22.12
C PRO A 471 3.13 30.00 -22.84
N PRO A 472 1.86 30.37 -22.60
CA PRO A 472 1.37 31.63 -22.01
C PRO A 472 0.98 31.56 -20.52
N LEU A 473 1.13 30.41 -19.85
CA LEU A 473 1.04 30.35 -18.39
C LEU A 473 2.20 31.13 -17.76
N THR A 474 2.01 31.70 -16.57
CA THR A 474 3.05 32.45 -15.84
C THR A 474 3.08 32.05 -14.37
N TYR A 475 4.29 31.99 -13.78
CA TYR A 475 4.51 31.76 -12.35
C TYR A 475 4.54 33.06 -11.52
N LYS A 476 4.33 34.22 -12.15
CA LYS A 476 4.39 35.51 -11.47
C LYS A 476 3.19 35.68 -10.52
N PRO A 477 3.42 35.85 -9.20
CA PRO A 477 2.34 36.01 -8.24
C PRO A 477 1.70 37.39 -8.35
N ASP A 478 0.41 37.45 -8.03
CA ASP A 478 -0.20 38.69 -7.58
C ASP A 478 0.10 38.86 -6.08
N ILE A 479 0.46 40.08 -5.67
CA ILE A 479 0.89 40.39 -4.31
C ILE A 479 0.05 41.55 -3.77
N SER A 480 -0.44 41.42 -2.54
CA SER A 480 -1.16 42.51 -1.85
C SER A 480 -0.83 42.54 -0.37
N ILE A 481 -0.93 43.72 0.25
CA ILE A 481 -0.61 43.94 1.66
C ILE A 481 -1.84 44.54 2.33
N HIS A 482 -2.22 43.99 3.48
CA HIS A 482 -3.41 44.40 4.23
C HIS A 482 -3.11 44.52 5.72
N SER A 483 -3.73 45.48 6.40
CA SER A 483 -3.65 45.58 7.87
C SER A 483 -4.27 44.36 8.54
N LEU A 484 -3.67 43.91 9.64
CA LEU A 484 -4.13 42.74 10.38
C LEU A 484 -5.30 43.08 11.32
N SER A 485 -6.49 43.28 10.74
CA SER A 485 -7.70 43.73 11.47
C SER A 485 -8.89 42.79 11.38
N MET A 486 -8.73 41.65 10.72
CA MET A 486 -9.77 40.64 10.53
C MET A 486 -9.76 39.60 11.64
N LYS A 487 -10.89 38.98 11.97
CA LYS A 487 -10.99 37.88 12.92
C LYS A 487 -10.42 36.58 12.38
N TYR A 488 -10.74 36.22 11.13
CA TYR A 488 -10.20 35.03 10.48
C TYR A 488 -9.59 35.34 9.12
N ILE A 489 -8.50 34.63 8.81
CA ILE A 489 -8.01 34.46 7.44
C ILE A 489 -8.34 33.02 7.03
N VAL A 490 -9.01 32.85 5.90
CA VAL A 490 -9.46 31.55 5.39
C VAL A 490 -8.84 31.31 4.02
N ILE A 491 -8.17 30.17 3.84
CA ILE A 491 -7.57 29.77 2.58
C ILE A 491 -8.20 28.44 2.16
N VAL A 492 -8.69 28.35 0.93
CA VAL A 492 -9.35 27.13 0.42
C VAL A 492 -8.88 26.80 -1.01
N THR A 493 -9.01 25.54 -1.39
CA THR A 493 -8.87 25.10 -2.79
C THR A 493 -10.19 25.21 -3.55
N ASP A 494 -10.16 25.04 -4.87
CA ASP A 494 -11.36 25.10 -5.71
C ASP A 494 -12.35 23.97 -5.38
N GLY A 495 -11.87 22.82 -4.88
CA GLY A 495 -12.68 21.74 -4.34
C GLY A 495 -13.64 22.16 -3.22
N VAL A 496 -13.41 23.31 -2.57
CA VAL A 496 -14.40 23.97 -1.71
C VAL A 496 -15.31 24.90 -2.53
N THR A 497 -14.75 25.89 -3.24
CA THR A 497 -15.55 26.95 -3.86
C THR A 497 -16.43 26.51 -5.02
N ASP A 498 -16.14 25.36 -5.61
CA ASP A 498 -16.97 24.74 -6.64
C ASP A 498 -18.25 24.10 -6.07
N SER A 499 -18.29 23.85 -4.76
CA SER A 499 -19.39 23.13 -4.08
C SER A 499 -20.02 23.90 -2.92
N LEU A 500 -19.37 24.95 -2.43
CA LEU A 500 -19.81 25.74 -1.29
C LEU A 500 -19.70 27.23 -1.62
N SER A 501 -20.79 27.96 -1.41
CA SER A 501 -20.84 29.40 -1.65
C SER A 501 -20.20 30.21 -0.52
N ASP A 502 -19.77 31.44 -0.84
CA ASP A 502 -19.21 32.38 0.15
C ASP A 502 -20.17 32.63 1.32
N SER A 503 -21.48 32.71 1.05
CA SER A 503 -22.51 32.89 2.10
C SER A 503 -22.64 31.68 3.03
N GLU A 504 -22.49 30.46 2.51
CA GLU A 504 -22.49 29.26 3.36
C GLU A 504 -21.25 29.20 4.25
N MET A 505 -20.08 29.57 3.70
CA MET A 505 -18.84 29.70 4.48
C MET A 505 -18.98 30.76 5.58
N GLU A 506 -19.60 31.90 5.27
CA GLU A 506 -19.88 32.98 6.24
C GLU A 506 -20.72 32.48 7.44
N ILE A 507 -21.77 31.69 7.18
CA ILE A 507 -22.62 31.08 8.22
C ILE A 507 -21.82 30.12 9.11
N ILE A 508 -20.88 29.37 8.53
CA ILE A 508 -20.02 28.44 9.29
C ILE A 508 -19.03 29.23 10.16
N LEU A 509 -18.41 30.28 9.61
CA LEU A 509 -17.46 31.16 10.30
C LEU A 509 -18.09 31.97 11.43
N SER A 510 -19.40 32.23 11.35
CA SER A 510 -20.13 32.93 12.42
C SER A 510 -20.41 32.06 13.65
N GLN A 511 -20.23 30.73 13.56
CA GLN A 511 -20.49 29.84 14.68
C GLN A 511 -19.39 29.93 15.76
N PRO A 512 -19.71 29.66 17.04
CA PRO A 512 -18.73 29.64 18.13
C PRO A 512 -17.91 28.33 18.13
N LEU A 513 -17.18 28.09 17.04
CA LEU A 513 -16.35 26.91 16.80
C LEU A 513 -14.87 27.30 16.84
N SER A 514 -13.99 26.35 17.20
CA SER A 514 -12.54 26.56 17.06
C SER A 514 -12.12 26.55 15.58
N PRO A 515 -10.97 27.14 15.21
CA PRO A 515 -10.47 27.12 13.83
C PRO A 515 -10.42 25.72 13.21
N ASP A 516 -10.00 24.70 13.98
CA ASP A 516 -10.02 23.29 13.55
C ASP A 516 -11.43 22.81 13.19
N GLN A 517 -12.41 23.12 14.04
CA GLN A 517 -13.81 22.73 13.83
C GLN A 517 -14.41 23.47 12.64
N ILE A 518 -14.09 24.75 12.45
CA ILE A 518 -14.51 25.54 11.28
C ILE A 518 -13.93 24.90 10.00
N ALA A 519 -12.62 24.66 9.95
CA ALA A 519 -11.97 24.06 8.78
C ALA A 519 -12.53 22.67 8.46
N ALA A 520 -12.77 21.83 9.47
CA ALA A 520 -13.43 20.54 9.32
C ALA A 520 -14.86 20.67 8.79
N THR A 521 -15.62 21.65 9.28
CA THR A 521 -17.01 21.87 8.89
C THR A 521 -17.10 22.36 7.44
N ILE A 522 -16.27 23.30 7.01
CA ILE A 522 -16.21 23.77 5.61
C ILE A 522 -15.89 22.60 4.68
N ARG A 523 -14.82 21.84 4.96
CA ARG A 523 -14.42 20.67 4.15
C ARG A 523 -15.54 19.63 4.05
N ASN A 524 -16.17 19.31 5.18
CA ASN A 524 -17.22 18.29 5.19
C ASN A 524 -18.48 18.75 4.43
N ASN A 525 -18.87 20.03 4.53
CA ASN A 525 -20.00 20.57 3.76
C ASN A 525 -19.69 20.58 2.26
N ALA A 526 -18.48 20.96 1.84
CA ALA A 526 -18.05 20.87 0.45
C ALA A 526 -18.17 19.42 -0.10
N PHE A 527 -17.71 18.43 0.67
CA PHE A 527 -17.84 17.02 0.29
C PHE A 527 -19.30 16.57 0.19
N ILE A 528 -20.14 16.93 1.17
CA ILE A 528 -21.57 16.58 1.21
C ILE A 528 -22.34 17.24 0.05
N ASN A 529 -21.99 18.49 -0.29
CA ASN A 529 -22.57 19.23 -1.41
C ASN A 529 -22.11 18.70 -2.78
N GLY A 530 -21.29 17.64 -2.79
CA GLY A 530 -21.03 16.85 -3.97
C GLY A 530 -19.70 17.14 -4.65
N SER A 531 -18.79 17.89 -4.02
CA SER A 531 -17.43 18.10 -4.52
C SER A 531 -16.81 16.80 -5.03
N VAL A 532 -16.17 16.89 -6.19
CA VAL A 532 -15.52 15.77 -6.87
C VAL A 532 -14.00 15.85 -6.79
N ASP A 533 -13.47 16.91 -6.16
CA ASP A 533 -12.03 17.19 -6.11
C ASP A 533 -11.40 16.85 -4.74
N ASN A 534 -10.09 17.09 -4.61
CA ASN A 534 -9.43 17.23 -3.33
C ASN A 534 -9.97 18.49 -2.64
N ILE A 535 -10.10 18.43 -1.32
CA ILE A 535 -10.71 19.53 -0.56
C ILE A 535 -9.77 19.88 0.58
N SER A 536 -9.22 21.10 0.52
CA SER A 536 -8.30 21.61 1.52
C SER A 536 -8.74 22.97 2.04
N VAL A 537 -8.73 23.12 3.37
CA VAL A 537 -9.16 24.33 4.09
C VAL A 537 -8.15 24.66 5.17
N ILE A 538 -7.77 25.93 5.25
CA ILE A 538 -7.01 26.51 6.35
C ILE A 538 -7.80 27.67 6.95
N VAL A 539 -7.95 27.70 8.27
CA VAL A 539 -8.57 28.80 9.02
C VAL A 539 -7.58 29.28 10.06
N ILE A 540 -7.22 30.57 10.02
CA ILE A 540 -6.29 31.20 10.96
C ILE A 540 -7.08 32.20 11.77
N GLN A 541 -7.05 32.09 13.10
CA GLN A 541 -7.65 33.06 14.00
C GLN A 541 -6.66 34.12 14.42
N ILE A 542 -6.97 35.36 14.06
CA ILE A 542 -6.24 36.55 14.49
C ILE A 542 -6.82 37.01 15.83
N ILE A 543 -5.94 37.41 16.76
CA ILE A 543 -6.26 37.75 18.16
C ILE A 543 -6.05 39.24 18.41
#